data_AF-A0A925ANY2-F1
#
_entry.id   AF-A0A925ANY2-F1
#
_cell.length_a   1.000
_cell.length_b   1.000
_cell.length_c   1.000
_cell.angle_alpha   90.00
_cell.angle_beta   90.00
_cell.angle_gamma   90.00
#
_symmetry.space_group_name_H-M   'P 1'
#
loop_
_entity.id
_entity.type
_entity.pdbx_description
1 polymer ?
#
loop_
_entity_poly.entity_id
_entity_poly.type
_entity_poly.pdbx_seq_one_letter_code
_entity_poly.pdbx_strand_id
1 'polypeptide(L)'
;MRGDASSDGFWSFSLRLYARPEVPPACLALQDEGGADVNLVLFLLYLADRGRLLDATEIAGLERATRVWRVQVVEPLRNVRRVLKTDVDAFTQARTAAFRDEVKRIELGAEKLEQSTLEALAPATTAGAPAPSR
;
A
#
# COMPACT_ATOMS: atom_id res chain seq x y z
N MET A 1 -5.56 24.23 5.60
CA MET A 1 -5.22 24.25 4.15
C MET A 1 -3.97 23.41 3.93
N ARG A 2 -3.93 22.68 2.80
CA ARG A 2 -2.85 21.88 2.21
C ARG A 2 -2.88 20.38 2.51
N GLY A 3 -3.45 19.68 1.54
CA GLY A 3 -3.15 18.31 1.12
C GLY A 3 -3.42 18.31 -0.37
N ASP A 4 -2.65 19.10 -1.11
CA ASP A 4 -2.70 19.08 -2.58
C ASP A 4 -2.34 17.65 -2.99
N ALA A 5 -3.31 16.97 -3.58
CA ALA A 5 -3.13 15.66 -4.16
C ALA A 5 -2.27 15.85 -5.41
N SER A 6 -0.96 15.97 -5.21
CA SER A 6 0.00 15.93 -6.30
C SER A 6 -0.27 14.66 -7.11
N SER A 7 -0.56 14.81 -8.39
CA SER A 7 -0.81 13.71 -9.33
C SER A 7 0.37 12.72 -9.44
N ASP A 8 1.51 13.07 -8.83
CA ASP A 8 2.78 12.35 -8.93
C ASP A 8 3.29 11.74 -7.62
N GLY A 9 2.50 11.82 -6.53
CA GLY A 9 2.85 11.21 -5.23
C GLY A 9 2.71 9.69 -5.20
N PHE A 10 3.16 9.07 -4.10
CA PHE A 10 3.20 7.61 -3.96
C PHE A 10 1.84 6.95 -4.16
N TRP A 11 0.77 7.49 -3.58
CA TRP A 11 -0.59 6.95 -3.75
C TRP A 11 -1.02 6.87 -5.23
N SER A 12 -0.77 7.93 -6.00
CA SER A 12 -1.12 7.98 -7.42
C SER A 12 -0.28 6.99 -8.24
N PHE A 13 1.00 6.81 -7.89
CA PHE A 13 1.84 5.77 -8.46
C PHE A 13 1.28 4.37 -8.17
N SER A 14 0.95 4.08 -6.91
CA SER A 14 0.36 2.80 -6.48
C SER A 14 -0.89 2.47 -7.28
N LEU A 15 -1.81 3.42 -7.44
CA LEU A 15 -3.04 3.20 -8.22
C LEU A 15 -2.75 2.89 -9.70
N ARG A 16 -1.81 3.60 -10.33
CA ARG A 16 -1.44 3.33 -11.73
C ARG A 16 -0.77 1.98 -11.91
N LEU A 17 0.13 1.62 -10.99
CA LEU A 17 0.83 0.35 -11.02
C LEU A 17 -0.16 -0.81 -10.81
N TYR A 18 -1.04 -0.69 -9.82
CA TYR A 18 -2.04 -1.72 -9.49
C TYR A 18 -3.14 -1.90 -10.55
N ALA A 19 -3.35 -0.89 -11.42
CA ALA A 19 -4.28 -0.99 -12.55
C ALA A 19 -3.78 -1.93 -13.66
N ARG A 20 -2.49 -2.29 -13.67
CA ARG A 20 -1.90 -3.22 -14.63
C ARG A 20 -2.36 -4.65 -14.32
N PRO A 21 -2.92 -5.42 -15.28
CA PRO A 21 -3.53 -6.74 -15.01
C PRO A 21 -2.62 -7.75 -14.29
N GLU A 22 -1.30 -7.66 -14.51
CA GLU A 22 -0.28 -8.54 -13.95
C GLU A 22 0.09 -8.20 -12.50
N VAL A 23 -0.17 -6.97 -12.04
CA VAL A 23 0.28 -6.50 -10.72
C VAL A 23 -0.56 -7.08 -9.57
N PRO A 24 -1.91 -7.03 -9.60
CA PRO A 24 -2.71 -7.61 -8.51
C PRO A 24 -2.41 -9.10 -8.24
N PRO A 25 -2.31 -9.98 -9.26
CA PRO A 25 -1.91 -11.37 -9.05
C PRO A 25 -0.52 -11.51 -8.42
N ALA A 26 0.46 -10.71 -8.87
CA ALA A 26 1.81 -10.74 -8.30
C ALA A 26 1.83 -10.27 -6.83
N CYS A 27 1.12 -9.19 -6.51
CA CYS A 27 0.97 -8.71 -5.13
C CYS A 27 0.28 -9.74 -4.24
N LEU A 28 -0.72 -10.47 -4.75
CA LEU A 28 -1.38 -11.56 -4.01
C LEU A 28 -0.41 -12.72 -3.75
N ALA A 29 0.36 -13.15 -4.75
CA ALA A 29 1.37 -14.20 -4.56
C ALA A 29 2.40 -13.81 -3.49
N LEU A 30 2.89 -12.57 -3.52
CA LEU A 30 3.80 -12.04 -2.49
C LEU A 30 3.18 -12.03 -1.07
N GLN A 31 1.89 -11.73 -0.96
CA GLN A 31 1.17 -11.81 0.32
C GLN A 31 1.04 -13.26 0.81
N ASP A 32 0.64 -14.18 -0.07
CA ASP A 32 0.29 -15.55 0.30
C ASP A 32 1.53 -16.44 0.55
N GLU A 33 2.63 -16.23 -0.18
CA GLU A 33 3.85 -17.05 -0.08
C GLU A 33 4.79 -16.60 1.05
N GLY A 34 4.76 -15.32 1.43
CA GLY A 34 5.74 -14.72 2.35
C GLY A 34 5.19 -13.74 3.36
N GLY A 35 3.88 -13.48 3.38
CA GLY A 35 3.28 -12.46 4.26
C GLY A 35 3.76 -11.04 3.93
N ALA A 36 4.17 -10.79 2.67
CA ALA A 36 4.77 -9.54 2.28
C ALA A 36 3.83 -8.35 2.48
N ASP A 37 4.37 -7.26 3.00
CA ASP A 37 3.69 -5.99 3.07
C ASP A 37 3.65 -5.34 1.67
N VAL A 38 2.51 -5.49 0.99
CA VAL A 38 2.34 -4.95 -0.36
C VAL A 38 2.47 -3.43 -0.40
N ASN A 39 2.06 -2.70 0.65
CA ASN A 39 2.25 -1.25 0.68
C ASN A 39 3.74 -0.89 0.73
N LEU A 40 4.54 -1.63 1.51
CA LEU A 40 5.99 -1.48 1.51
C LEU A 40 6.61 -1.86 0.16
N VAL A 41 6.20 -2.97 -0.46
CA VAL A 41 6.71 -3.39 -1.78
C VAL A 41 6.43 -2.32 -2.84
N LEU A 42 5.19 -1.82 -2.90
CA LEU A 42 4.81 -0.75 -3.83
C LEU A 42 5.64 0.52 -3.58
N PHE A 43 5.98 0.80 -2.32
CA PHE A 43 6.81 1.95 -1.95
C PHE A 43 8.26 1.79 -2.42
N LEU A 44 8.84 0.60 -2.30
CA LEU A 44 10.18 0.33 -2.83
C LEU A 44 10.22 0.48 -4.35
N LEU A 45 9.17 0.05 -5.06
CA LEU A 45 9.04 0.26 -6.50
C LEU A 45 8.89 1.75 -6.84
N TYR A 46 8.13 2.51 -6.04
CA TYR A 46 7.98 3.96 -6.19
C TYR A 46 9.30 4.72 -6.05
N LEU A 47 10.13 4.32 -5.09
CA LEU A 47 11.46 4.90 -4.88
C LEU A 47 12.42 4.51 -6.01
N ALA A 48 12.40 3.24 -6.42
CA ALA A 48 13.25 2.75 -7.52
C ALA A 48 12.94 3.45 -8.86
N ASP A 49 11.65 3.69 -9.15
CA ASP A 49 11.17 4.50 -10.29
C ASP A 49 11.73 5.93 -10.29
N ARG A 50 12.13 6.44 -9.12
CA ARG A 50 12.76 7.76 -8.91
C ARG A 50 14.26 7.70 -8.70
N GLY A 51 14.89 6.54 -8.94
CA GLY A 51 16.34 6.36 -8.80
C GLY A 51 16.84 6.28 -7.37
N ARG A 52 15.95 6.08 -6.39
CA ARG A 52 16.32 5.87 -4.99
C ARG A 52 16.16 4.39 -4.62
N LEU A 53 17.24 3.78 -4.14
CA LEU A 53 17.23 2.47 -3.52
C LEU A 53 17.44 2.62 -2.02
N LEU A 54 16.75 1.79 -1.24
CA LEU A 54 16.95 1.70 0.20
C LEU A 54 17.84 0.50 0.52
N ASP A 55 18.70 0.64 1.52
CA ASP A 55 19.41 -0.51 2.06
C ASP A 55 18.52 -1.37 2.98
N ALA A 56 19.01 -2.54 3.38
CA ALA A 56 18.26 -3.47 4.21
C ALA A 56 17.91 -2.89 5.60
N THR A 57 18.73 -1.97 6.12
CA THR A 57 18.50 -1.33 7.43
C THR A 57 17.36 -0.31 7.32
N GLU A 58 17.34 0.50 6.26
CA GLU A 58 16.26 1.43 5.96
C GLU A 58 14.93 0.69 5.76
N ILE A 59 14.94 -0.39 4.97
CA ILE A 59 13.74 -1.22 4.73
C ILE A 59 13.21 -1.81 6.05
N ALA A 60 14.07 -2.40 6.87
CA ALA A 60 13.66 -2.94 8.17
C ALA A 60 13.14 -1.85 9.13
N GLY A 61 13.65 -0.62 9.01
CA GLY A 61 13.14 0.55 9.73
C GLY A 61 11.70 0.89 9.35
N LEU A 62 11.43 0.97 8.04
CA LEU A 62 10.09 1.24 7.51
C LEU A 62 9.10 0.13 7.88
N GLU A 63 9.50 -1.13 7.72
CA GLU A 63 8.65 -2.28 8.09
C GLU A 63 8.26 -2.21 9.57
N ARG A 64 9.21 -1.95 10.47
CA ARG A 64 8.91 -1.80 11.90
C ARG A 64 7.96 -0.63 12.18
N ALA A 65 8.11 0.48 11.46
CA ALA A 65 7.30 1.67 11.66
C ALA A 65 5.83 1.46 11.27
N THR A 66 5.56 0.65 10.23
CA THR A 66 4.18 0.41 9.76
C THR A 66 3.57 -0.89 10.28
N ARG A 67 4.39 -1.84 10.79
CA ARG A 67 3.93 -3.19 11.19
C ARG A 67 2.69 -3.20 12.08
N VAL A 68 2.65 -2.37 13.13
CA VAL A 68 1.52 -2.35 14.06
C VAL A 68 0.24 -1.90 13.35
N TRP A 69 0.33 -0.85 12.52
CA TRP A 69 -0.80 -0.36 11.73
C TRP A 69 -1.29 -1.43 10.74
N ARG A 70 -0.37 -2.05 9.99
CA ARG A 70 -0.71 -3.13 9.06
C ARG A 70 -1.45 -4.27 9.75
N VAL A 71 -0.86 -4.83 10.82
CA VAL A 71 -1.37 -6.03 11.49
C VAL A 71 -2.66 -5.76 12.27
N GLN A 72 -2.82 -4.58 12.87
CA GLN A 72 -3.97 -4.29 13.74
C GLN A 72 -5.10 -3.54 13.02
N VAL A 73 -4.86 -2.97 11.84
CA VAL A 73 -5.85 -2.17 11.11
C VAL A 73 -6.09 -2.71 9.70
N VAL A 74 -5.06 -2.72 8.85
CA VAL A 74 -5.23 -3.08 7.43
C VAL A 74 -5.61 -4.54 7.26
N GLU A 75 -4.90 -5.46 7.91
CA GLU A 75 -5.16 -6.90 7.82
C GLU A 75 -6.55 -7.29 8.34
N PRO A 76 -7.01 -6.83 9.52
CA PRO A 76 -8.37 -7.08 9.98
C PRO A 76 -9.44 -6.56 9.03
N LEU A 77 -9.30 -5.34 8.50
CA LEU A 77 -10.25 -4.78 7.53
C LEU A 77 -10.32 -5.62 6.24
N ARG A 78 -9.16 -6.02 5.73
CA ARG A 78 -9.06 -6.91 4.56
C ARG A 78 -9.71 -8.26 4.84
N ASN A 79 -9.54 -8.80 6.04
CA ASN A 79 -10.14 -10.07 6.42
C ASN A 79 -11.67 -9.96 6.49
N VAL A 80 -12.21 -8.89 7.09
CA VAL A 80 -13.66 -8.61 7.08
C VAL A 80 -14.18 -8.53 5.64
N ARG A 81 -13.50 -7.79 4.75
CA ARG A 81 -13.90 -7.70 3.34
C ARG A 81 -13.88 -9.06 2.64
N ARG A 82 -12.89 -9.91 2.92
CA ARG A 82 -12.78 -11.28 2.35
C ARG A 82 -13.95 -12.16 2.80
N VAL A 83 -14.29 -12.15 4.09
CA VAL A 83 -15.44 -12.89 4.64
C VAL A 83 -16.76 -12.44 3.98
N LEU A 84 -16.95 -11.13 3.77
CA LEU A 84 -18.14 -10.58 3.13
C LEU A 84 -18.25 -10.89 1.62
N LYS A 85 -17.22 -11.51 1.01
CA LYS A 85 -17.25 -11.96 -0.40
C LYS A 85 -17.91 -13.34 -0.55
N THR A 86 -18.17 -14.04 0.53
CA THR A 86 -18.84 -15.35 0.54
C THR A 86 -20.15 -15.27 1.32
N ASP A 87 -21.07 -16.20 1.07
CA ASP A 87 -22.26 -16.33 1.90
C ASP A 87 -21.84 -16.87 3.29
N VAL A 88 -22.33 -16.23 4.36
CA VAL A 88 -22.10 -16.66 5.74
C VAL A 88 -23.45 -16.79 6.43
N ASP A 89 -23.92 -18.02 6.60
CA ASP A 89 -25.25 -18.35 7.14
C ASP A 89 -26.38 -17.54 6.45
N ALA A 90 -27.07 -16.68 7.20
CA ALA A 90 -28.15 -15.84 6.68
C ALA A 90 -27.65 -14.57 5.95
N PHE A 91 -26.35 -14.29 5.98
CA PHE A 91 -25.72 -13.12 5.36
C PHE A 91 -25.21 -13.46 3.96
N THR A 92 -26.11 -13.36 2.98
CA THR A 92 -25.76 -13.59 1.57
C THR A 92 -24.94 -12.43 1.00
N GLN A 93 -24.13 -12.70 -0.02
CA GLN A 93 -23.36 -11.69 -0.76
C GLN A 93 -24.22 -10.55 -1.28
N ALA A 94 -25.45 -10.84 -1.71
CA ALA A 94 -26.39 -9.81 -2.16
C ALA A 94 -26.79 -8.86 -1.03
N ARG A 95 -26.97 -9.37 0.19
CA ARG A 95 -27.33 -8.55 1.36
C ARG A 95 -26.13 -7.76 1.89
N THR A 96 -24.93 -8.32 1.80
CA THR A 96 -23.72 -7.70 2.34
C THR A 96 -22.99 -6.81 1.33
N ALA A 97 -23.40 -6.78 0.07
CA ALA A 97 -22.70 -6.07 -1.01
C ALA A 97 -22.41 -4.60 -0.69
N ALA A 98 -23.43 -3.84 -0.26
CA ALA A 98 -23.27 -2.43 0.08
C ALA A 98 -22.30 -2.25 1.25
N PHE A 99 -22.49 -3.00 2.34
CA PHE A 99 -21.61 -2.94 3.52
C PHE A 99 -20.16 -3.34 3.18
N ARG A 100 -19.96 -4.36 2.34
CA ARG A 100 -18.64 -4.76 1.86
C ARG A 100 -17.95 -3.62 1.11
N ASP A 101 -18.67 -2.85 0.31
CA ASP A 101 -18.12 -1.70 -0.41
C ASP A 101 -17.75 -0.56 0.55
N GLU A 102 -18.48 -0.40 1.66
CA GLU A 102 -18.11 0.53 2.73
C GLU A 102 -16.82 0.09 3.45
N VAL A 103 -16.72 -1.19 3.81
CA VAL A 103 -15.51 -1.77 4.40
C VAL A 103 -14.33 -1.61 3.45
N LYS A 104 -14.51 -1.88 2.16
CA LYS A 104 -13.47 -1.68 1.14
C LYS A 104 -12.97 -0.24 1.10
N ARG A 105 -13.87 0.74 1.18
CA ARG A 105 -13.49 2.16 1.20
C ARG A 105 -12.70 2.52 2.48
N ILE A 106 -13.05 1.93 3.62
CA ILE A 106 -12.32 2.11 4.88
C ILE A 106 -10.92 1.47 4.81
N GLU A 107 -10.83 0.23 4.29
CA GLU A 107 -9.56 -0.47 4.02
C GLU A 107 -8.63 0.38 3.14
N LEU A 108 -9.12 0.88 2.00
CA LEU A 108 -8.36 1.75 1.10
C LEU A 108 -7.91 3.05 1.80
N GLY A 109 -8.75 3.59 2.70
CA GLY A 109 -8.38 4.74 3.51
C GLY A 109 -7.23 4.45 4.47
N ALA A 110 -7.24 3.28 5.11
CA ALA A 110 -6.18 2.82 6.01
C ALA A 110 -4.85 2.55 5.25
N GLU A 111 -4.92 1.95 4.06
CA GLU A 111 -3.76 1.75 3.19
C GLU A 111 -3.17 3.09 2.72
N LYS A 112 -4.03 4.06 2.36
CA LYS A 112 -3.56 5.40 1.96
C LYS A 112 -2.83 6.13 3.10
N LEU A 113 -3.30 5.99 4.34
CA LEU A 113 -2.61 6.52 5.51
C LEU A 113 -1.23 5.87 5.68
N GLU A 114 -1.16 4.53 5.58
CA GLU A 114 0.10 3.79 5.63
C GLU A 114 1.10 4.27 4.55
N GLN A 115 0.63 4.40 3.31
CA GLN A 115 1.47 4.90 2.21
C GLN A 115 1.94 6.34 2.45
N SER A 116 1.07 7.21 2.96
CA SER A 116 1.45 8.59 3.30
C SER A 116 2.50 8.63 4.41
N THR A 117 2.42 7.71 5.38
CA THR A 117 3.42 7.56 6.44
C THR A 117 4.76 7.07 5.90
N LEU A 118 4.76 6.07 5.01
CA LEU A 118 5.98 5.59 4.34
C LEU A 118 6.68 6.73 3.57
N GLU A 119 5.92 7.48 2.78
CA GLU A 119 6.43 8.62 2.00
C GLU A 119 7.00 9.72 2.91
N ALA A 120 6.39 9.97 4.07
CA ALA A 120 6.91 10.93 5.06
C ALA A 120 8.19 10.44 5.76
N LEU A 121 8.31 9.14 6.04
CA LEU A 121 9.49 8.54 6.68
C LEU A 121 10.68 8.43 5.73
N ALA A 122 10.43 8.27 4.43
CA ALA A 122 11.47 8.14 3.42
C ALA A 122 11.06 8.87 2.12
N PRO A 123 11.14 10.20 2.07
CA PRO A 123 10.71 10.97 0.91
C PRO A 123 11.56 10.64 -0.32
N ALA A 124 10.94 10.59 -1.50
CA ALA A 124 11.64 10.23 -2.72
C ALA A 124 12.65 11.30 -3.23
N THR A 125 12.75 12.45 -2.55
CA THR A 125 13.38 13.74 -2.92
C THR A 125 13.93 13.93 -4.34
N THR A 126 13.38 14.99 -4.94
CA THR A 126 13.67 15.76 -6.14
C THR A 126 15.15 16.12 -6.39
N ALA A 127 15.52 16.17 -7.68
CA ALA A 127 16.80 16.62 -8.26
C ALA A 127 17.58 17.69 -7.47
N GLY A 128 18.88 17.45 -7.25
CA GLY A 128 19.78 18.51 -6.75
C GLY A 128 21.12 18.07 -6.13
N ALA A 129 21.91 17.20 -6.77
CA ALA A 129 23.37 17.21 -6.58
C ALA A 129 24.04 16.67 -7.85
N PRO A 130 24.86 17.46 -8.58
CA PRO A 130 25.65 16.91 -9.66
C PRO A 130 26.69 15.95 -9.06
N ALA A 131 26.85 14.80 -9.71
CA ALA A 131 27.90 13.85 -9.38
C ALA A 131 29.27 14.55 -9.43
N PRO A 132 30.19 14.28 -8.49
CA PRO A 132 31.54 14.80 -8.58
C PRO A 132 32.19 14.27 -9.86
N SER A 133 32.62 15.19 -10.72
CA SER A 133 33.43 14.91 -11.90
C SER A 133 34.63 14.07 -11.48
N ARG A 134 34.75 12.87 -12.04
CA ARG A 134 36.00 12.11 -12.03
C ARG A 134 36.99 12.71 -13.02
#